data_AF-A0A328SJ85-F1
#
_entry.id   AF-A0A328SJ85-F1
#
_cell.length_a   1.000
_cell.length_b   1.000
_cell.length_c   1.000
_cell.angle_alpha   90.00
_cell.angle_beta   90.00
_cell.angle_gamma   90.00
#
_symmetry.space_group_name_H-M   'P 1'
#
loop_
_entity.id
_entity.type
_entity.pdbx_description
1 polymer ?
#
loop_
_entity_poly.entity_id
_entity_poly.type
_entity_poly.pdbx_seq_one_letter_code
_entity_poly.pdbx_strand_id
1 'polypeptide(L)'
;MDLFNNVTLKHFKFLKFVADNIDDDHVMCKISCIARNDRIDTPYYMDVHFALTFCSDIEEKGIYHAMDILKNQRLYNLKEDAYCNVVRVFKDNFKEVNDEIVNLRLEDNLNQVEIQTRTPAQLLEVLDKYSDFFEMIDLLN
;
A
#
# COMPACT_ATOMS: atom_id res chain seq x y z
N MET A 1 12.69 1.75 -23.74
CA MET A 1 13.05 2.05 -22.33
C MET A 1 12.70 3.48 -21.90
N ASP A 2 12.21 4.36 -22.80
CA ASP A 2 11.91 5.76 -22.45
C ASP A 2 10.50 6.04 -21.89
N LEU A 3 9.59 5.05 -21.88
CA LEU A 3 8.25 5.23 -21.30
C LEU A 3 8.27 5.30 -19.76
N PHE A 4 9.31 4.76 -19.12
CA PHE A 4 9.41 4.68 -17.66
C PHE A 4 10.07 5.91 -17.01
N ASN A 5 10.75 6.76 -17.79
CA ASN A 5 11.51 7.89 -17.24
C ASN A 5 10.66 9.13 -16.91
N ASN A 6 9.43 9.23 -17.44
CA ASN A 6 8.55 10.40 -17.24
C ASN A 6 7.16 10.06 -16.68
N VAL A 7 6.92 8.82 -16.27
CA VAL A 7 5.66 8.45 -15.61
C VAL A 7 5.95 8.32 -14.13
N THR A 8 5.42 9.25 -13.33
CA THR A 8 5.32 9.07 -11.88
C THR A 8 4.44 7.83 -11.66
N LEU A 9 5.08 6.65 -11.54
CA LEU A 9 4.40 5.36 -11.45
C LEU A 9 3.44 5.41 -10.27
N LYS A 10 2.13 5.47 -10.52
CA LYS A 10 1.13 5.49 -9.45
C LYS A 10 1.30 4.24 -8.58
N HIS A 11 1.51 4.42 -7.28
CA HIS A 11 2.00 3.42 -6.35
C HIS A 11 1.06 2.22 -6.26
N PHE A 12 -0.23 2.47 -6.07
CA PHE A 12 -1.23 1.41 -5.95
C PHE A 12 -1.74 0.92 -7.30
N LYS A 13 -1.77 1.75 -8.35
CA LYS A 13 -2.00 1.26 -9.72
C LYS A 13 -0.91 0.29 -10.17
N PHE A 14 0.34 0.55 -9.80
CA PHE A 14 1.44 -0.38 -10.06
C PHE A 14 1.25 -1.68 -9.25
N LEU A 15 0.93 -1.60 -7.96
CA LEU A 15 0.65 -2.78 -7.15
C LEU A 15 -0.50 -3.63 -7.73
N LYS A 16 -1.58 -2.97 -8.17
CA LYS A 16 -2.71 -3.64 -8.84
C LYS A 16 -2.30 -4.32 -10.13
N PHE A 17 -1.55 -3.62 -11.00
CA PHE A 17 -1.01 -4.21 -12.22
C PHE A 17 -0.16 -5.44 -11.94
N VAL A 18 0.71 -5.40 -10.92
CA VAL A 18 1.49 -6.58 -10.53
C VAL A 18 0.56 -7.70 -10.06
N ALA A 19 -0.38 -7.41 -9.15
CA ALA A 19 -1.33 -8.38 -8.61
C ALA A 19 -2.17 -9.09 -9.69
N ASP A 20 -2.61 -8.37 -10.72
CA ASP A 20 -3.38 -8.90 -11.86
C ASP A 20 -2.55 -9.84 -12.77
N ASN A 21 -1.22 -9.81 -12.68
CA ASN A 21 -0.31 -10.55 -13.55
C ASN A 21 0.56 -11.58 -12.81
N ILE A 22 0.28 -11.87 -11.55
CA ILE A 22 0.93 -12.97 -10.82
C ILE A 22 0.15 -14.26 -11.05
N ASP A 23 0.85 -15.31 -11.47
CA ASP A 23 0.33 -16.66 -11.66
C ASP A 23 0.64 -17.59 -10.46
N ASP A 24 1.30 -17.06 -9.42
CA ASP A 24 1.68 -17.80 -8.22
C ASP A 24 0.55 -17.82 -7.18
N ASP A 25 0.25 -19.02 -6.65
CA ASP A 25 -0.74 -19.22 -5.58
C ASP A 25 -0.28 -18.65 -4.22
N HIS A 26 1.03 -18.46 -4.04
CA HIS A 26 1.65 -18.04 -2.78
C HIS A 26 2.17 -16.61 -2.88
N VAL A 27 1.29 -15.64 -2.64
CA VAL A 27 1.62 -14.21 -2.63
C VAL A 27 1.25 -13.58 -1.30
N MET A 28 2.24 -13.03 -0.60
CA MET A 28 1.99 -12.22 0.59
C MET A 28 2.19 -10.75 0.26
N CYS A 29 1.20 -9.92 0.58
CA CYS A 29 1.34 -8.47 0.51
C CYS A 29 1.16 -7.84 1.88
N LYS A 30 2.02 -6.89 2.22
CA LYS A 30 1.84 -5.99 3.34
C LYS A 30 1.81 -4.56 2.82
N ILE A 31 0.71 -3.85 3.06
CA ILE A 31 0.53 -2.43 2.78
C ILE A 31 0.52 -1.69 4.12
N SER A 32 1.25 -0.59 4.22
CA SER A 32 1.28 0.29 5.39
C SER A 32 1.10 1.73 4.94
N CYS A 33 0.10 2.42 5.48
CA CYS A 33 -0.12 3.84 5.24
C CYS A 33 -0.19 4.55 6.59
N ILE A 34 0.63 5.57 6.77
CA ILE A 34 0.75 6.33 8.01
C ILE A 34 0.60 7.81 7.68
N ALA A 35 -0.43 8.47 8.21
CA ALA A 35 -0.60 9.91 8.15
C ALA A 35 -0.42 10.49 9.56
N ARG A 36 0.47 11.47 9.70
CA ARG A 36 0.80 12.09 10.99
C ARG A 36 0.99 13.61 10.88
N ASN A 37 0.78 14.29 12.00
CA ASN A 37 0.95 15.74 12.08
C ASN A 37 1.84 16.24 13.25
N ASP A 38 2.76 15.40 13.73
CA ASP A 38 3.50 15.63 14.97
C ASP A 38 5.00 15.88 14.80
N ARG A 39 5.48 16.09 13.57
CA ARG A 39 6.89 16.41 13.31
C ARG A 39 7.11 17.93 13.24
N ILE A 40 8.15 18.41 13.92
CA ILE A 40 8.49 19.83 13.99
C ILE A 40 8.85 20.40 12.60
N ASP A 41 9.69 19.69 11.84
CA ASP A 41 10.18 20.18 10.54
C ASP A 41 9.23 19.90 9.37
N THR A 42 8.30 18.97 9.54
CA THR A 42 7.31 18.59 8.52
C THR A 42 5.98 18.29 9.20
N PRO A 43 5.21 19.33 9.56
CA PRO A 43 4.06 19.22 10.45
C PRO A 43 2.91 18.41 9.88
N TYR A 44 2.93 18.05 8.60
CA TYR A 44 1.98 17.11 8.02
C TYR A 44 2.71 16.22 7.03
N TYR A 45 2.73 14.91 7.28
CA TYR A 45 3.38 13.96 6.38
C TYR A 45 2.60 12.67 6.28
N MET A 46 2.79 12.00 5.14
CA MET A 46 2.27 10.67 4.89
C MET A 46 3.39 9.75 4.43
N ASP A 47 3.46 8.57 5.03
CA ASP A 47 4.37 7.49 4.65
C ASP A 47 3.55 6.32 4.14
N VAL A 48 3.84 5.89 2.92
CA VAL A 48 3.13 4.83 2.23
C VAL A 48 4.15 3.80 1.78
N HIS A 49 3.92 2.55 2.19
CA HIS A 49 4.81 1.45 1.90
C HIS A 49 4.01 0.22 1.52
N PHE A 50 4.48 -0.53 0.52
CA PHE A 50 4.09 -1.92 0.37
C PHE A 50 5.30 -2.83 0.19
N ALA A 51 5.14 -4.08 0.61
CA ALA A 51 6.02 -5.19 0.32
C ALA A 51 5.18 -6.35 -0.21
N LEU A 52 5.57 -6.87 -1.37
CA LEU A 52 4.94 -7.99 -2.04
C LEU A 52 5.99 -9.10 -2.17
N THR A 53 5.67 -10.27 -1.64
CA THR A 53 6.54 -11.45 -1.65
C THR A 53 5.86 -12.55 -2.45
N PHE A 54 6.59 -13.12 -3.41
CA PHE A 54 6.13 -14.23 -4.24
C PHE A 54 7.06 -15.42 -4.02
N CYS A 55 6.52 -16.64 -4.05
CA CYS A 55 7.33 -17.85 -4.05
C CYS A 55 7.45 -18.37 -5.48
N SER A 56 8.64 -18.30 -6.08
CA SER A 56 8.86 -18.89 -7.40
C SER A 56 9.39 -20.32 -7.26
N ASP A 57 8.57 -21.30 -7.65
CA ASP A 57 9.00 -22.70 -7.72
C ASP A 57 9.69 -22.97 -9.07
N ILE A 58 11.03 -23.13 -9.06
CA ILE A 58 11.77 -23.65 -10.23
C ILE A 58 11.94 -25.15 -10.04
N GLU A 59 11.02 -25.93 -10.63
CA GLU A 59 11.08 -27.40 -10.67
C GLU A 59 12.14 -27.90 -11.68
N GLU A 60 13.41 -27.86 -11.32
CA GLU A 60 14.41 -28.81 -11.85
C GLU A 60 15.56 -28.93 -10.83
N LYS A 61 15.56 -30.01 -10.03
CA LYS A 61 16.66 -30.47 -9.13
C LYS A 61 16.69 -29.99 -7.66
N GLY A 62 15.55 -30.08 -6.97
CA GLY A 62 15.57 -30.28 -5.51
C GLY A 62 15.81 -29.01 -4.68
N ILE A 63 14.73 -28.26 -4.49
CA ILE A 63 14.50 -27.16 -3.56
C ILE A 63 15.32 -25.88 -3.83
N TYR A 64 14.66 -24.93 -4.50
CA TYR A 64 14.92 -23.50 -4.39
C TYR A 64 13.58 -22.78 -4.22
N HIS A 65 13.30 -22.28 -3.02
CA HIS A 65 12.18 -21.36 -2.77
C HIS A 65 12.78 -19.95 -2.83
N ALA A 66 12.90 -19.39 -4.03
CA ALA A 66 13.35 -18.02 -4.20
C ALA A 66 12.16 -17.11 -3.86
N MET A 67 12.24 -16.40 -2.73
CA MET A 67 11.29 -15.34 -2.39
C MET A 67 11.74 -14.07 -3.08
N ASP A 68 11.14 -13.76 -4.23
CA ASP A 68 11.30 -12.43 -4.81
C ASP A 68 10.47 -11.45 -4.00
N ILE A 69 11.08 -10.31 -3.65
CA ILE A 69 10.45 -9.30 -2.81
C ILE A 69 10.43 -7.96 -3.55
N LEU A 70 9.24 -7.54 -3.95
CA LEU A 70 8.98 -6.22 -4.49
C LEU A 70 8.60 -5.27 -3.33
N LYS A 71 9.43 -4.24 -3.10
CA LYS A 71 9.15 -3.19 -2.11
C LYS A 71 9.05 -1.84 -2.78
N ASN A 72 8.09 -1.03 -2.33
CA ASN A 72 8.04 0.38 -2.68
C ASN A 72 7.70 1.21 -1.44
N GLN A 73 8.28 2.40 -1.34
CA GLN A 73 7.98 3.35 -0.29
C GLN A 73 7.90 4.76 -0.89
N ARG A 74 6.94 5.55 -0.40
CA ARG A 74 6.77 6.96 -0.74
C ARG A 74 6.52 7.78 0.51
N LEU A 75 7.23 8.90 0.59
CA LEU A 75 7.05 9.90 1.63
C LEU A 75 6.48 11.16 0.99
N TYR A 76 5.38 11.65 1.54
CA TYR A 76 4.71 12.86 1.09
C TYR A 76 4.79 13.93 2.16
N ASN A 77 5.28 15.10 1.79
CA ASN A 77 5.22 16.31 2.61
C ASN A 77 3.94 17.06 2.25
N LEU A 78 2.95 17.01 3.13
CA LEU A 78 1.60 17.51 2.83
C LEU A 78 1.41 18.94 3.31
N LYS A 79 0.56 19.67 2.61
CA LYS A 79 -0.07 20.89 3.16
C LYS A 79 -1.20 20.48 4.10
N GLU A 80 -1.55 21.36 5.05
CA GLU A 80 -2.61 21.12 6.02
C GLU A 80 -3.94 20.70 5.36
N ASP A 81 -4.37 21.41 4.31
CA ASP A 81 -5.61 21.09 3.59
C ASP A 81 -5.60 19.68 3.00
N ALA A 82 -4.47 19.29 2.41
CA ALA A 82 -4.28 17.95 1.82
C ALA A 82 -4.25 16.87 2.92
N TYR A 83 -3.61 17.15 4.05
CA TYR A 83 -3.60 16.26 5.20
C TYR A 83 -5.00 16.06 5.79
N CYS A 84 -5.76 17.13 5.97
CA CYS A 84 -7.15 17.06 6.44
C CYS A 84 -8.01 16.22 5.50
N ASN A 85 -7.82 16.34 4.18
CA ASN A 85 -8.48 15.49 3.20
C ASN A 85 -8.06 14.01 3.32
N VAL A 86 -6.75 13.73 3.44
CA VAL A 86 -6.22 12.38 3.65
C VAL A 86 -6.84 11.74 4.89
N VAL A 87 -6.81 12.44 6.03
CA VAL A 87 -7.36 11.93 7.31
C VAL A 87 -8.86 11.71 7.22
N ARG A 88 -9.60 12.58 6.52
CA ARG A 88 -11.04 12.38 6.27
C ARG A 88 -11.28 11.10 5.49
N VAL A 89 -10.68 10.95 4.29
CA VAL A 89 -10.85 9.76 3.45
C VAL A 89 -10.40 8.50 4.19
N PHE A 90 -9.31 8.58 4.96
CA PHE A 90 -8.84 7.50 5.81
C PHE A 90 -9.93 7.06 6.81
N LYS A 91 -10.48 8.01 7.58
CA LYS A 91 -11.51 7.70 8.59
C LYS A 91 -12.79 7.19 7.95
N ASP A 92 -13.19 7.75 6.81
CA ASP A 92 -14.37 7.30 6.08
C ASP A 92 -14.24 5.83 5.61
N ASN A 93 -13.02 5.39 5.26
CA ASN A 93 -12.76 4.02 4.82
C ASN A 93 -12.51 3.04 5.97
N PHE A 94 -11.88 3.47 7.07
CA PHE A 94 -11.31 2.55 8.06
C PHE A 94 -11.90 2.66 9.48
N LYS A 95 -12.67 3.71 9.82
CA LYS A 95 -13.09 3.96 11.22
C LYS A 95 -13.88 2.81 11.87
N GLU A 96 -14.63 2.05 11.08
CA GLU A 96 -15.49 0.96 11.55
C GLU A 96 -15.04 -0.42 11.03
N VAL A 97 -13.82 -0.50 10.49
CA VAL A 97 -13.30 -1.77 9.96
C VAL A 97 -13.01 -2.73 11.11
N ASN A 98 -13.60 -3.92 11.02
CA ASN A 98 -13.31 -5.07 11.85
C ASN A 98 -12.98 -6.25 10.93
N ASP A 99 -11.75 -6.26 10.43
CA ASP A 99 -11.26 -7.21 9.44
C ASP A 99 -9.91 -7.74 9.91
N GLU A 100 -9.73 -9.07 9.97
CA GLU A 100 -8.54 -9.69 10.54
C GLU A 100 -7.26 -9.37 9.76
N ILE A 101 -7.42 -8.99 8.49
CA ILE A 101 -6.30 -8.60 7.63
C ILE A 101 -5.89 -7.14 7.81
N VAL A 102 -6.65 -6.35 8.57
CA VAL A 102 -6.45 -4.91 8.75
C VAL A 102 -6.13 -4.58 10.20
N ASN A 103 -4.94 -4.01 10.44
CA ASN A 103 -4.54 -3.47 11.72
C ASN A 103 -4.62 -1.93 11.68
N LEU A 104 -5.41 -1.36 12.59
CA LEU A 104 -5.64 0.08 12.66
C LEU A 104 -5.12 0.68 13.95
N ARG A 105 -4.54 1.88 13.81
CA ARG A 105 -4.18 2.74 14.93
C ARG A 105 -4.62 4.16 14.62
N LEU A 106 -5.63 4.63 15.36
CA LEU A 106 -6.20 5.96 15.23
C LEU A 106 -6.00 6.72 16.54
N GLU A 107 -5.21 7.80 16.46
CA GLU A 107 -4.92 8.74 17.54
C GLU A 107 -5.08 10.16 16.99
N ASP A 108 -5.10 11.16 17.87
CA ASP A 108 -5.32 12.56 17.48
C ASP A 108 -4.35 13.04 16.39
N ASN A 109 -3.09 12.59 16.50
CA ASN A 109 -1.99 13.01 15.63
C ASN A 109 -1.42 11.90 14.73
N LEU A 110 -2.04 10.71 14.75
CA LEU A 110 -1.56 9.53 14.06
C LEU A 110 -2.73 8.71 13.52
N ASN A 111 -2.77 8.51 12.21
CA ASN A 111 -3.70 7.59 11.55
C ASN A 111 -2.86 6.58 10.77
N GLN A 112 -2.89 5.32 11.20
CA GLN A 112 -2.12 4.24 10.59
C GLN A 112 -3.02 3.06 10.27
N VAL A 113 -2.84 2.54 9.06
CA VAL A 113 -3.45 1.30 8.59
C VAL A 113 -2.34 0.39 8.07
N GLU A 114 -2.38 -0.85 8.50
CA GLU A 114 -1.57 -1.92 7.97
C GLU A 114 -2.50 -3.03 7.47
N ILE A 115 -2.36 -3.41 6.20
CA ILE A 115 -3.15 -4.46 5.57
C ILE A 115 -2.22 -5.60 5.17
N GLN A 116 -2.57 -6.83 5.54
CA GLN A 116 -1.79 -8.02 5.23
C GLN A 116 -2.64 -9.04 4.47
N THR A 117 -2.32 -9.30 3.20
CA THR A 117 -2.99 -10.31 2.38
C THR A 117 -2.06 -11.48 2.11
N ARG A 118 -2.64 -12.67 1.87
CA ARG A 118 -1.90 -13.93 1.68
C ARG A 118 -2.16 -14.62 0.35
N THR A 119 -3.03 -14.04 -0.47
CA THR A 119 -3.29 -14.51 -1.83
C THR A 119 -3.45 -13.31 -2.78
N PRO A 120 -3.22 -13.50 -4.09
CA PRO A 120 -3.50 -12.46 -5.09
C PRO A 120 -4.97 -12.00 -5.06
N ALA A 121 -5.91 -12.93 -4.92
CA ALA A 121 -7.33 -12.62 -4.84
C ALA A 121 -7.67 -11.70 -3.66
N GLN A 122 -7.13 -11.98 -2.46
CA GLN A 122 -7.31 -11.11 -1.30
C GLN A 122 -6.71 -9.72 -1.52
N LEU A 123 -5.54 -9.64 -2.18
CA LEU A 123 -4.92 -8.37 -2.51
C LEU A 123 -5.81 -7.54 -3.45
N LEU A 124 -6.35 -8.17 -4.50
CA LEU A 124 -7.24 -7.49 -5.45
C LEU A 124 -8.54 -7.04 -4.77
N GLU A 125 -9.16 -7.88 -3.93
CA GLU A 125 -10.34 -7.51 -3.14
C GLU A 125 -10.07 -6.30 -2.23
N VAL A 126 -8.91 -6.25 -1.57
CA VAL A 126 -8.49 -5.10 -0.75
C VAL A 126 -8.32 -3.84 -1.58
N LEU A 127 -7.64 -3.96 -2.73
CA LEU A 127 -7.40 -2.83 -3.63
C LEU A 127 -8.70 -2.27 -4.21
N ASP A 128 -9.70 -3.11 -4.45
CA ASP A 128 -11.02 -2.70 -4.91
C ASP A 128 -11.88 -2.12 -3.79
N LYS A 129 -11.92 -2.79 -2.63
CA LYS A 129 -12.69 -2.38 -1.44
C LYS A 129 -12.29 -0.99 -0.95
N TYR A 130 -11.00 -0.67 -0.96
CA TYR A 130 -10.45 0.62 -0.51
C TYR A 130 -9.91 1.46 -1.67
N SER A 131 -10.45 1.28 -2.88
CA SER A 131 -10.01 1.96 -4.10
C SER A 131 -10.00 3.48 -3.96
N ASP A 132 -11.03 4.10 -3.38
CA ASP A 132 -11.09 5.55 -3.14
C ASP A 132 -9.89 6.06 -2.33
N PHE A 133 -9.48 5.30 -1.31
CA PHE A 133 -8.32 5.65 -0.47
C PHE A 133 -7.01 5.52 -1.26
N PHE A 134 -6.82 4.43 -1.99
CA PHE A 134 -5.60 4.19 -2.76
C PHE A 134 -5.48 5.13 -3.97
N GLU A 135 -6.58 5.45 -4.64
CA GLU A 135 -6.61 6.43 -5.72
C GLU A 135 -6.27 7.83 -5.22
N MET A 136 -6.78 8.23 -4.06
CA MET A 136 -6.42 9.49 -3.42
C MET A 136 -4.91 9.56 -3.17
N ILE A 137 -4.28 8.50 -2.67
CA ILE A 137 -2.83 8.46 -2.47
C ILE A 137 -2.07 8.59 -3.80
N ASP A 138 -2.51 7.88 -4.83
CA ASP A 138 -1.90 7.93 -6.16
C ASP A 138 -2.05 9.28 -6.88
N LEU A 139 -2.88 10.19 -6.34
CA LEU A 139 -3.05 11.56 -6.79
C LEU A 139 -2.28 12.58 -5.93
N LEU A 140 -1.64 12.16 -4.83
CA LEU A 140 -0.75 13.01 -4.06
C LEU A 140 0.54 13.26 -4.87
N ASN A 141 0.93 14.52 -5.00
CA ASN A 141 2.17 14.99 -5.65
C ASN A 141 3.05 15.72 -4.64
#